data_AF-A0A2Z6P1I6-F1
#
_entry.id   AF-A0A2Z6P1I6-F1
#
_cell.length_a   1.000
_cell.length_b   1.000
_cell.length_c   1.000
_cell.angle_alpha   90.00
_cell.angle_beta   90.00
_cell.angle_gamma   90.00
#
_symmetry.space_group_name_H-M   'P 1'
#
loop_
_entity.id
_entity.type
_entity.pdbx_description
1 polymer ?
#
loop_
_entity_poly.entity_id
_entity_poly.type
_entity_poly.pdbx_seq_one_letter_code
_entity_poly.pdbx_strand_id
1 'polypeptide(L)'
;MTFGPYQFEVKFFRSEVNECFHAWSAVKALMSLGFSEDETSDEGESTDGWEEEDEAEPKIGDGGSGGGVSLQNVPWGQRALSIAEEVLVQFSEDLKLYAFKTSPGGYVYVRLDKIVPNRELMFVFVLNFSSFFLRYGCPSMDELESYNQEFKKRLDAVGALGDIPDDLALEVSSPGADRVLKVPDDLNRFKELPMRVFYAENIESNCLEMDGVFILDSIENDSEICIWKLADVKENRDPIKKGKPLNRKQKDWRLRLPFNFHRMVTLYID
;
A
#
# COMPACT_ATOMS: atom_id res chain seq x y z
N MET A 1 6.60 -27.31 23.97
CA MET A 1 5.87 -26.02 24.06
C MET A 1 4.89 -26.05 22.90
N THR A 2 3.61 -26.19 23.22
CA THR A 2 2.52 -26.22 22.23
C THR A 2 2.04 -24.78 22.06
N PHE A 3 2.37 -24.17 20.93
CA PHE A 3 1.82 -22.87 20.54
C PHE A 3 0.35 -23.09 20.10
N GLY A 4 -0.52 -22.15 20.48
CA GLY A 4 -1.95 -22.20 20.14
C GLY A 4 -2.18 -21.89 18.65
N PRO A 5 -3.38 -22.15 18.10
CA PRO A 5 -3.65 -21.97 16.68
C PRO A 5 -3.53 -20.50 16.27
N TYR A 6 -2.56 -20.17 15.42
CA TYR A 6 -2.44 -18.81 14.88
C TYR A 6 -3.63 -18.51 13.94
N GLN A 7 -4.25 -17.34 14.15
CA GLN A 7 -5.37 -16.85 13.32
C GLN A 7 -4.85 -16.28 11.99
N PHE A 8 -5.63 -16.49 10.92
CA PHE A 8 -5.39 -16.00 9.58
C PHE A 8 -6.22 -14.74 9.35
N GLU A 9 -5.60 -13.65 8.88
CA GLU A 9 -6.31 -12.39 8.71
C GLU A 9 -5.93 -11.72 7.39
N VAL A 10 -6.94 -11.30 6.63
CA VAL A 10 -6.78 -10.37 5.51
C VAL A 10 -7.09 -8.98 6.07
N LYS A 11 -6.05 -8.20 6.37
CA LYS A 11 -6.21 -6.83 6.91
C LYS A 11 -6.26 -5.81 5.76
N PHE A 12 -7.24 -4.91 5.84
CA PHE A 12 -7.29 -3.66 5.06
C PHE A 12 -6.97 -2.49 5.99
N PHE A 13 -6.12 -1.56 5.53
CA PHE A 13 -5.71 -0.44 6.37
C PHE A 13 -6.87 0.52 6.63
N ARG A 14 -6.93 1.06 7.84
CA ARG A 14 -8.00 1.94 8.35
C ARG A 14 -8.22 3.20 7.50
N SER A 15 -7.22 3.62 6.74
CA SER A 15 -7.26 4.73 5.76
C SER A 15 -7.95 4.33 4.43
N GLU A 16 -7.85 3.07 3.99
CA GLU A 16 -8.57 2.53 2.83
C GLU A 16 -10.05 2.27 3.16
N VAL A 17 -10.33 1.92 4.42
CA VAL A 17 -11.66 1.52 4.88
C VAL A 17 -12.57 2.73 5.15
N ASN A 18 -12.10 3.87 5.67
CA ASN A 18 -13.03 4.93 6.08
C ASN A 18 -13.86 5.55 4.94
N GLU A 19 -13.29 5.74 3.74
CA GLU A 19 -14.09 6.20 2.58
C GLU A 19 -14.84 5.04 1.90
N CYS A 20 -14.27 3.84 1.87
CA CYS A 20 -14.93 2.64 1.36
C CYS A 20 -16.13 2.20 2.22
N PHE A 21 -16.10 2.41 3.54
CA PHE A 21 -17.15 2.03 4.48
C PHE A 21 -18.33 2.99 4.44
N HIS A 22 -18.10 4.27 4.17
CA HIS A 22 -19.17 5.24 3.90
C HIS A 22 -19.86 4.97 2.54
N ALA A 23 -19.07 4.63 1.51
CA ALA A 23 -19.61 4.21 0.22
C ALA A 23 -20.35 2.86 0.30
N TRP A 24 -19.82 1.89 1.06
CA TRP A 24 -20.45 0.59 1.29
C TRP A 24 -21.69 0.71 2.19
N SER A 25 -21.69 1.52 3.24
CA SER A 25 -22.90 1.78 4.04
C SER A 25 -24.03 2.40 3.21
N ALA A 26 -23.70 3.30 2.29
CA ALA A 26 -24.69 3.88 1.36
C ALA A 26 -25.22 2.85 0.35
N VAL A 27 -24.37 1.94 -0.14
CA VAL A 27 -24.77 0.82 -1.02
C VAL A 27 -25.57 -0.25 -0.26
N LYS A 28 -25.21 -0.54 0.99
CA LYS A 28 -25.92 -1.47 1.90
C LYS A 28 -27.30 -0.92 2.28
N ALA A 29 -27.42 0.41 2.45
CA ALA A 29 -28.70 1.09 2.63
C ALA A 29 -29.58 1.06 1.37
N LEU A 30 -28.98 1.05 0.17
CA LEU A 30 -29.70 0.90 -1.11
C LEU A 30 -30.08 -0.55 -1.43
N MET A 31 -29.39 -1.54 -0.86
CA MET A 31 -29.61 -2.97 -1.13
C MET A 31 -30.36 -3.74 -0.01
N SER A 32 -30.74 -3.09 1.09
CA SER A 32 -31.43 -3.78 2.18
C SER A 32 -32.94 -3.94 1.92
N LEU A 33 -33.32 -5.02 1.22
CA LEU A 33 -34.50 -5.79 1.59
C LEU A 33 -34.03 -7.05 2.30
N GLY A 34 -33.90 -6.96 3.63
CA GLY A 34 -34.03 -8.08 4.54
C GLY A 34 -32.77 -8.87 4.85
N PHE A 35 -32.09 -8.52 5.94
CA PHE A 35 -31.60 -9.53 6.89
C PHE A 35 -31.51 -8.90 8.28
N SER A 36 -32.24 -9.48 9.23
CA SER A 36 -32.31 -9.06 10.64
C SER A 36 -31.06 -9.50 11.40
N GLU A 37 -30.52 -8.59 12.21
CA GLU A 37 -29.48 -8.87 13.21
C GLU A 37 -30.08 -9.70 14.35
N ASP A 38 -29.39 -10.78 14.74
CA ASP A 38 -29.56 -11.42 16.04
C ASP A 38 -28.20 -11.36 16.73
N GLU A 39 -28.13 -10.55 17.80
CA GLU A 39 -26.94 -10.41 18.62
C GLU A 39 -26.82 -11.59 19.58
N THR A 40 -25.70 -12.29 19.54
CA THR A 40 -25.24 -13.11 20.67
C THR A 40 -23.86 -12.64 21.09
N SER A 41 -23.80 -12.01 22.27
CA SER A 41 -22.57 -11.66 22.96
C SER A 41 -21.82 -12.94 23.34
N ASP A 42 -20.57 -13.06 22.91
CA ASP A 42 -19.62 -13.98 23.55
C ASP A 42 -18.38 -13.19 23.95
N GLU A 43 -17.94 -13.42 25.18
CA GLU A 43 -16.90 -12.66 25.87
C GLU A 43 -15.56 -12.95 25.22
N GLY A 44 -15.04 -11.97 24.47
CA GLY A 44 -13.78 -12.07 23.73
C GLY A 44 -12.57 -12.19 24.66
N GLU A 45 -12.00 -13.39 24.69
CA GLU A 45 -10.68 -13.72 25.21
C GLU A 45 -9.62 -12.77 24.60
N SER A 46 -8.86 -12.10 25.48
CA SER A 46 -7.86 -11.09 25.13
C SER A 46 -6.84 -11.61 24.12
N THR A 47 -6.86 -11.05 22.91
CA THR A 47 -5.96 -11.34 21.78
C THR A 47 -4.56 -10.76 22.02
N ASP A 48 -3.78 -11.41 22.88
CA ASP A 48 -2.41 -11.00 23.26
C ASP A 48 -1.36 -11.91 22.58
N GLY A 49 -1.17 -11.74 21.27
CA GLY A 49 -0.31 -12.63 20.48
C GLY A 49 0.16 -12.09 19.13
N TRP A 50 0.08 -10.78 18.92
CA TRP A 50 0.70 -10.13 17.76
C TRP A 50 2.04 -9.54 18.19
N GLU A 51 3.08 -9.75 17.39
CA GLU A 51 4.27 -8.90 17.50
C GLU A 51 3.82 -7.48 17.12
N GLU A 52 3.61 -6.62 18.11
CA GLU A 52 3.57 -5.18 17.88
C GLU A 52 4.95 -4.78 17.36
N GLU A 53 5.15 -4.86 16.05
CA GLU A 53 6.30 -4.23 15.43
C GLU A 53 6.19 -2.73 15.68
N ASP A 54 7.22 -2.15 16.30
CA ASP A 54 7.36 -0.71 16.44
C ASP A 54 7.02 -0.06 15.10
N GLU A 55 6.05 0.86 15.10
CA GLU A 55 5.55 1.58 13.91
C GLU A 55 6.67 2.51 13.39
N ALA A 56 7.67 1.90 12.77
CA ALA A 56 8.82 2.58 12.22
C ALA A 56 8.43 3.25 10.90
N GLU A 57 8.94 4.46 10.68
CA GLU A 57 8.74 5.15 9.41
C GLU A 57 9.18 4.27 8.24
N PRO A 58 8.36 4.17 7.17
CA PRO A 58 8.62 3.25 6.08
C PRO A 58 9.89 3.63 5.33
N LYS A 59 10.70 2.63 4.98
CA LYS A 59 11.97 2.82 4.27
C LYS A 59 12.01 1.93 3.05
N ILE A 60 12.50 2.47 1.93
CA ILE A 60 12.62 1.72 0.67
C ILE A 60 13.31 0.38 0.93
N GLY A 61 12.62 -0.73 0.63
CA GLY A 61 13.15 -2.08 0.80
C GLY A 61 12.91 -2.74 2.17
N ASP A 62 12.12 -2.14 3.06
CA ASP A 62 11.84 -2.67 4.41
C ASP A 62 10.97 -3.95 4.43
N GLY A 63 10.37 -4.33 3.30
CA GLY A 63 9.43 -5.46 3.23
C GLY A 63 8.04 -5.14 3.77
N GLY A 64 7.76 -3.86 4.06
CA GLY A 64 6.46 -3.30 4.42
C GLY A 64 6.01 -2.25 3.41
N SER A 65 5.62 -1.07 3.86
CA SER A 65 5.19 0.01 2.97
C SER A 65 6.33 0.70 2.20
N GLY A 66 7.60 0.38 2.46
CA GLY A 66 8.72 0.71 1.57
C GLY A 66 8.95 -0.28 0.43
N GLY A 67 8.18 -1.37 0.39
CA GLY A 67 8.29 -2.43 -0.60
C GLY A 67 9.53 -3.31 -0.42
N GLY A 68 9.73 -4.24 -1.36
CA GLY A 68 10.90 -5.11 -1.38
C GLY A 68 10.78 -6.34 -0.49
N VAL A 69 11.91 -7.03 -0.28
CA VAL A 69 11.95 -8.33 0.40
C VAL A 69 12.82 -8.23 1.65
N SER A 70 12.25 -8.58 2.80
CA SER A 70 12.93 -8.59 4.10
C SER A 70 12.77 -9.94 4.81
N LEU A 71 13.75 -10.83 4.61
CA LEU A 71 13.68 -12.20 5.15
C LEU A 71 14.11 -12.33 6.62
N GLN A 72 14.65 -11.24 7.22
CA GLN A 72 15.16 -11.22 8.60
C GLN A 72 16.08 -12.41 8.97
N ASN A 73 16.81 -12.96 7.98
CA ASN A 73 17.72 -14.11 8.11
C ASN A 73 17.08 -15.39 8.68
N VAL A 74 15.78 -15.60 8.50
CA VAL A 74 15.16 -16.88 8.86
C VAL A 74 15.48 -17.95 7.80
N PRO A 75 15.88 -19.17 8.17
CA PRO A 75 16.39 -20.17 7.24
C PRO A 75 15.34 -20.67 6.23
N TRP A 76 14.06 -20.59 6.60
CA TRP A 76 12.91 -20.97 5.78
C TRP A 76 12.38 -19.82 4.90
N GLY A 77 12.85 -18.59 5.11
CA GLY A 77 12.26 -17.38 4.50
C GLY A 77 12.40 -17.37 2.97
N GLN A 78 13.53 -17.83 2.45
CA GLN A 78 13.75 -17.95 1.01
C GLN A 78 12.80 -18.97 0.37
N ARG A 79 12.49 -20.06 1.09
CA ARG A 79 11.54 -21.06 0.60
C ARG A 79 10.13 -20.50 0.56
N ALA A 80 9.71 -19.79 1.61
CA ALA A 80 8.41 -19.12 1.66
C ALA A 80 8.26 -18.07 0.54
N LEU A 81 9.29 -17.26 0.30
CA LEU A 81 9.30 -16.29 -0.81
C LEU A 81 9.16 -16.98 -2.18
N SER A 82 9.90 -18.06 -2.40
CA SER A 82 9.83 -18.80 -3.67
C SER A 82 8.41 -19.33 -3.92
N ILE A 83 7.75 -19.82 -2.86
CA ILE A 83 6.36 -20.29 -2.95
C ILE A 83 5.41 -19.12 -3.25
N ALA A 84 5.61 -17.95 -2.62
CA ALA A 84 4.81 -16.76 -2.89
C ALA A 84 4.88 -16.36 -4.37
N GLU A 85 6.08 -16.37 -4.95
CA GLU A 85 6.30 -16.10 -6.38
C GLU A 85 5.67 -17.18 -7.27
N GLU A 86 5.83 -18.47 -6.95
CA GLU A 86 5.22 -19.60 -7.67
C GLU A 86 3.69 -19.54 -7.67
N VAL A 87 3.09 -19.10 -6.56
CA VAL A 87 1.64 -18.92 -6.45
C VAL A 87 1.21 -17.74 -7.30
N LEU A 88 1.93 -16.61 -7.22
CA LEU A 88 1.63 -15.40 -7.98
C LEU A 88 1.59 -15.64 -9.50
N VAL A 89 2.44 -16.52 -10.04
CA VAL A 89 2.43 -16.90 -11.47
C VAL A 89 1.11 -17.53 -11.93
N GLN A 90 0.31 -18.09 -11.02
CA GLN A 90 -1.00 -18.67 -11.33
C GLN A 90 -2.11 -17.60 -11.43
N PHE A 91 -1.83 -16.39 -10.95
CA PHE A 91 -2.75 -15.26 -10.99
C PHE A 91 -2.49 -14.39 -12.22
N SER A 92 -3.24 -13.31 -12.33
CA SER A 92 -3.18 -12.39 -13.45
C SER A 92 -1.81 -11.70 -13.57
N GLU A 93 -1.38 -11.41 -14.81
CA GLU A 93 -0.09 -10.78 -15.10
C GLU A 93 0.03 -9.34 -14.56
N ASP A 94 -1.11 -8.73 -14.20
CA ASP A 94 -1.18 -7.42 -13.58
C ASP A 94 -0.98 -7.46 -12.06
N LEU A 95 -0.97 -8.64 -11.42
CA LEU A 95 -0.67 -8.77 -10.00
C LEU A 95 0.84 -8.94 -9.79
N LYS A 96 1.42 -8.13 -8.89
CA LYS A 96 2.85 -8.20 -8.53
C LYS A 96 3.05 -8.23 -7.03
N LEU A 97 4.14 -8.88 -6.62
CA LEU A 97 4.63 -8.81 -5.26
C LEU A 97 5.27 -7.43 -5.03
N TYR A 98 4.66 -6.62 -4.17
CA TYR A 98 5.19 -5.31 -3.78
C TYR A 98 6.14 -5.44 -2.60
N ALA A 99 5.72 -6.17 -1.57
CA ALA A 99 6.52 -6.41 -0.38
C ALA A 99 6.38 -7.84 0.11
N PHE A 100 7.45 -8.36 0.66
CA PHE A 100 7.48 -9.65 1.35
C PHE A 100 8.36 -9.54 2.57
N LYS A 101 7.87 -9.98 3.72
CA LYS A 101 8.64 -9.96 4.95
C LYS A 101 8.37 -11.21 5.77
N THR A 102 9.41 -11.70 6.44
CA THR A 102 9.28 -12.82 7.39
C THR A 102 9.85 -12.41 8.74
N SER A 103 9.21 -12.85 9.82
CA SER A 103 9.70 -12.67 11.18
C SER A 103 10.27 -13.97 11.74
N PRO A 104 11.32 -13.93 12.57
CA PRO A 104 11.76 -15.05 13.40
C PRO A 104 10.64 -15.68 14.24
N GLY A 105 9.60 -14.91 14.59
CA GLY A 105 8.40 -15.36 15.30
C GLY A 105 7.45 -16.26 14.50
N GLY A 106 7.77 -16.56 13.23
CA GLY A 106 6.93 -17.41 12.39
C GLY A 106 5.82 -16.65 11.65
N TYR A 107 6.00 -15.34 11.45
CA TYR A 107 5.05 -14.52 10.70
C TYR A 107 5.54 -14.27 9.27
N VAL A 108 4.61 -14.35 8.30
CA VAL A 108 4.82 -14.05 6.89
C VAL A 108 3.89 -12.92 6.49
N TYR A 109 4.50 -11.89 5.93
CA TYR A 109 3.83 -10.70 5.45
C TYR A 109 3.96 -10.59 3.93
N VAL A 110 2.83 -10.45 3.24
CA VAL A 110 2.79 -10.31 1.79
C VAL A 110 1.97 -9.10 1.41
N ARG A 111 2.53 -8.22 0.60
CA ARG A 111 1.80 -7.12 -0.05
C ARG A 111 1.73 -7.32 -1.54
N LEU A 112 0.52 -7.33 -2.08
CA LEU A 112 0.24 -7.47 -3.50
C LEU A 112 -0.18 -6.13 -4.10
N ASP A 113 0.32 -5.87 -5.30
CA ASP A 113 0.08 -4.63 -6.03
C ASP A 113 -0.45 -4.92 -7.43
N LYS A 114 -1.50 -4.19 -7.83
CA LYS A 114 -2.16 -4.34 -9.11
C LYS A 114 -1.65 -3.31 -10.11
N ILE A 115 -0.82 -3.76 -11.04
CA ILE A 115 -0.24 -2.98 -12.13
C ILE A 115 -1.27 -2.82 -13.25
N VAL A 116 -2.12 -1.82 -13.11
CA VAL A 116 -3.04 -1.43 -14.18
C VAL A 116 -2.26 -0.61 -15.20
N PRO A 117 -2.23 -1.00 -16.49
CA PRO A 117 -1.63 -0.17 -17.51
C PRO A 117 -2.41 1.15 -17.65
N ASN A 118 -1.70 2.29 -17.66
CA ASN A 118 -2.26 3.65 -17.74
C ASN A 118 -3.30 3.87 -18.87
N ARG A 119 -3.37 2.98 -19.86
CA ARG A 119 -4.33 3.05 -20.97
C ARG A 119 -5.74 2.60 -20.59
N GLU A 120 -5.89 1.71 -19.60
CA GLU A 120 -7.20 1.24 -19.15
C GLU A 120 -7.89 2.26 -18.22
N LEU A 121 -7.11 3.07 -17.50
CA LEU A 121 -7.63 4.16 -16.66
C LEU A 121 -8.43 5.20 -17.46
N MET A 122 -8.16 5.38 -18.76
CA MET A 122 -8.92 6.31 -19.59
C MET A 122 -10.34 5.81 -19.94
N PHE A 123 -10.57 4.49 -19.93
CA PHE A 123 -11.88 3.89 -20.22
C PHE A 123 -12.72 3.66 -18.94
N VAL A 124 -12.08 3.44 -17.79
CA VAL A 124 -12.77 3.10 -16.53
C VAL A 124 -13.36 4.32 -15.81
N PHE A 125 -13.05 5.55 -16.26
CA PHE A 125 -13.66 6.78 -15.72
C PHE A 125 -15.21 6.83 -15.85
N VAL A 126 -15.81 5.90 -16.62
CA VAL A 126 -17.26 5.83 -16.86
C VAL A 126 -18.00 4.95 -15.84
N LEU A 127 -17.33 4.04 -15.13
CA LEU A 127 -17.99 3.09 -14.22
C LEU A 127 -17.50 3.27 -12.77
N ASN A 128 -18.35 3.90 -11.97
CA ASN A 128 -18.11 4.23 -10.57
C ASN A 128 -17.85 2.96 -9.72
N PHE A 129 -16.94 3.08 -8.75
CA PHE A 129 -16.48 2.11 -7.71
C PHE A 129 -15.15 1.37 -7.97
N SER A 130 -14.97 0.68 -9.11
CA SER A 130 -13.69 -0.01 -9.41
C SER A 130 -12.50 0.97 -9.60
N SER A 131 -12.79 2.21 -9.99
CA SER A 131 -11.80 3.26 -10.25
C SER A 131 -10.91 3.62 -9.04
N PHE A 132 -11.42 3.55 -7.80
CA PHE A 132 -10.64 3.93 -6.62
C PHE A 132 -9.50 2.94 -6.33
N PHE A 133 -9.81 1.65 -6.27
CA PHE A 133 -8.81 0.59 -6.04
C PHE A 133 -7.75 0.57 -7.15
N LEU A 134 -8.17 0.69 -8.42
CA LEU A 134 -7.26 0.76 -9.57
C LEU A 134 -6.34 1.99 -9.50
N ARG A 135 -6.85 3.13 -9.01
CA ARG A 135 -6.09 4.39 -8.89
C ARG A 135 -4.93 4.28 -7.91
N TYR A 136 -5.09 3.51 -6.84
CA TYR A 136 -4.05 3.25 -5.85
C TYR A 136 -3.33 1.93 -6.05
N GLY A 137 -3.62 1.18 -7.12
CA GLY A 137 -2.96 -0.10 -7.38
C GLY A 137 -3.36 -1.23 -6.42
N CYS A 138 -4.54 -1.14 -5.81
CA CYS A 138 -5.04 -2.13 -4.87
C CYS A 138 -5.72 -3.28 -5.64
N PRO A 139 -5.34 -4.55 -5.42
CA PRO A 139 -6.09 -5.71 -5.91
C PRO A 139 -7.49 -5.78 -5.29
N SER A 140 -8.42 -6.49 -5.94
CA SER A 140 -9.75 -6.68 -5.36
C SER A 140 -9.72 -7.67 -4.19
N MET A 141 -10.75 -7.63 -3.34
CA MET A 141 -10.89 -8.56 -2.21
C MET A 141 -10.81 -10.02 -2.65
N ASP A 142 -11.53 -10.38 -3.71
CA ASP A 142 -11.55 -11.74 -4.25
C ASP A 142 -10.16 -12.20 -4.74
N GLU A 143 -9.33 -11.27 -5.26
CA GLU A 143 -7.97 -11.58 -5.73
C GLU A 143 -7.04 -11.83 -4.54
N LEU A 144 -7.10 -10.98 -3.51
CA LEU A 144 -6.33 -11.15 -2.28
C LEU A 144 -6.70 -12.44 -1.54
N GLU A 145 -8.00 -12.72 -1.41
CA GLU A 145 -8.47 -13.93 -0.74
C GLU A 145 -8.09 -15.19 -1.51
N SER A 146 -8.25 -15.20 -2.84
CA SER A 146 -7.86 -16.34 -3.67
C SER A 146 -6.36 -16.61 -3.59
N TYR A 147 -5.53 -15.56 -3.63
CA TYR A 147 -4.09 -15.70 -3.45
C TYR A 147 -3.75 -16.23 -2.05
N ASN A 148 -4.35 -15.66 -1.00
CA ASN A 148 -4.10 -16.07 0.38
C ASN A 148 -4.41 -17.56 0.60
N GLN A 149 -5.53 -18.05 0.07
CA GLN A 149 -5.93 -19.45 0.18
C GLN A 149 -4.93 -20.40 -0.48
N GLU A 150 -4.51 -20.12 -1.72
CA GLU A 150 -3.53 -20.98 -2.42
C GLU A 150 -2.14 -20.86 -1.81
N PHE A 151 -1.72 -19.66 -1.40
CA PHE A 151 -0.42 -19.47 -0.75
C PHE A 151 -0.33 -20.23 0.56
N LYS A 152 -1.32 -20.08 1.44
CA LYS A 152 -1.42 -20.84 2.68
C LYS A 152 -1.40 -22.35 2.43
N LYS A 153 -2.23 -22.84 1.51
CA LYS A 153 -2.27 -24.27 1.18
C LYS A 153 -0.92 -24.81 0.73
N ARG A 154 -0.13 -24.02 0.01
CA ARG A 154 1.24 -24.40 -0.39
C ARG A 154 2.21 -24.38 0.78
N LEU A 155 2.11 -23.39 1.67
CA LEU A 155 2.90 -23.33 2.90
C LEU A 155 2.61 -24.54 3.80
N ASP A 156 1.34 -24.84 4.07
CA ASP A 156 0.93 -25.98 4.90
C ASP A 156 1.46 -27.31 4.33
N ALA A 157 1.44 -27.47 3.01
CA ALA A 157 1.93 -28.68 2.34
C ALA A 157 3.45 -28.88 2.49
N VAL A 158 4.25 -27.82 2.42
CA VAL A 158 5.71 -27.91 2.63
C VAL A 158 6.07 -27.90 4.12
N GLY A 159 5.24 -27.30 4.97
CA GLY A 159 5.33 -27.37 6.43
C GLY A 159 5.26 -28.82 6.88
N ALA A 160 4.24 -29.56 6.40
CA ALA A 160 4.07 -30.97 6.73
C ALA A 160 5.25 -31.88 6.29
N LEU A 161 6.09 -31.42 5.36
CA LEU A 161 7.32 -32.11 4.94
C LEU A 161 8.54 -31.75 5.82
N GLY A 162 8.42 -30.73 6.66
CA GLY A 162 9.47 -30.20 7.52
C GLY A 162 10.40 -29.18 6.84
N ASP A 163 10.04 -28.71 5.63
CA ASP A 163 10.85 -27.73 4.89
C ASP A 163 10.73 -26.32 5.48
N ILE A 164 9.58 -25.99 6.06
CA ILE A 164 9.29 -24.74 6.78
C ILE A 164 8.54 -25.07 8.09
N PRO A 165 8.41 -24.12 9.03
CA PRO A 165 7.59 -24.33 10.23
C PRO A 165 6.11 -24.60 9.88
N ASP A 166 5.47 -25.52 10.60
CA ASP A 166 4.08 -25.91 10.37
C ASP A 166 3.05 -24.83 10.74
N ASP A 167 3.43 -23.89 11.61
CA ASP A 167 2.50 -22.98 12.27
C ASP A 167 2.89 -21.52 11.98
N LEU A 168 2.89 -21.17 10.68
CA LEU A 168 3.19 -19.82 10.23
C LEU A 168 1.92 -18.95 10.24
N ALA A 169 2.01 -17.80 10.90
CA ALA A 169 1.01 -16.76 10.78
C ALA A 169 1.20 -16.03 9.44
N LEU A 170 0.11 -15.78 8.71
CA LEU A 170 0.14 -15.19 7.37
C LEU A 170 -0.79 -13.98 7.29
N GLU A 171 -0.25 -12.87 6.80
CA GLU A 171 -1.03 -11.70 6.39
C GLU A 171 -0.76 -11.38 4.92
N VAL A 172 -1.85 -11.28 4.16
CA VAL A 172 -1.84 -10.84 2.76
C VAL A 172 -2.66 -9.56 2.69
N SER A 173 -2.02 -8.47 2.23
CA SER A 173 -2.63 -7.15 2.12
C SER A 173 -2.20 -6.44 0.83
N SER A 174 -2.70 -5.22 0.62
CA SER A 174 -2.24 -4.33 -0.45
C SER A 174 -1.44 -3.17 0.15
N PRO A 175 -0.48 -2.58 -0.58
CA PRO A 175 0.23 -1.41 -0.09
C PRO A 175 -0.57 -0.11 -0.20
N GLY A 176 -1.66 -0.09 -0.97
CA GLY A 176 -2.63 1.01 -0.96
C GLY A 176 -2.02 2.38 -1.19
N ALA A 177 -2.45 3.34 -0.39
CA ALA A 177 -1.92 4.70 -0.36
C ALA A 177 -0.69 4.88 0.54
N ASP A 178 -0.41 3.92 1.43
CA ASP A 178 0.70 4.00 2.38
C ASP A 178 2.06 3.70 1.72
N ARG A 179 2.06 3.28 0.45
CA ARG A 179 3.25 2.96 -0.34
C ARG A 179 4.24 4.12 -0.44
N VAL A 180 5.53 3.79 -0.32
CA VAL A 180 6.63 4.64 -0.75
C VAL A 180 6.89 4.44 -2.24
N LEU A 181 6.90 5.52 -2.99
CA LEU A 181 7.11 5.52 -4.44
C LEU A 181 8.59 5.59 -4.79
N LYS A 182 9.05 4.70 -5.66
CA LYS A 182 10.41 4.75 -6.22
C LYS A 182 10.51 5.87 -7.24
N VAL A 183 11.48 6.76 -7.03
CA VAL A 183 11.79 7.86 -7.95
C VAL A 183 12.84 7.40 -8.96
N PRO A 184 12.61 7.51 -10.28
CA PRO A 184 11.40 8.02 -10.95
C PRO A 184 10.35 6.95 -11.29
N ASP A 185 10.68 5.66 -11.13
CA ASP A 185 9.98 4.53 -11.75
C ASP A 185 8.47 4.48 -11.46
N ASP A 186 8.06 4.73 -10.23
CA ASP A 186 6.65 4.63 -9.82
C ASP A 186 5.86 5.93 -10.09
N LEU A 187 6.55 7.07 -10.26
CA LEU A 187 5.90 8.39 -10.28
C LEU A 187 4.92 8.55 -11.45
N ASN A 188 5.25 8.03 -12.63
CA ASN A 188 4.40 8.17 -13.81
C ASN A 188 3.07 7.41 -13.67
N ARG A 189 3.03 6.35 -12.86
CA ARG A 189 1.80 5.59 -12.58
C ARG A 189 0.81 6.43 -11.77
N PHE A 190 1.32 7.24 -10.86
CA PHE A 190 0.51 8.03 -9.93
C PHE A 190 0.47 9.52 -10.26
N LYS A 191 0.92 9.93 -11.45
CA LYS A 191 1.12 11.35 -11.82
C LYS A 191 -0.10 12.27 -11.67
N GLU A 192 -1.31 11.72 -11.68
CA GLU A 192 -2.57 12.46 -11.50
C GLU A 192 -3.03 12.52 -10.02
N LEU A 193 -2.26 11.92 -9.11
CA LEU A 193 -2.49 11.92 -7.68
C LEU A 193 -1.65 13.00 -7.00
N PRO A 194 -2.17 13.63 -5.92
CA PRO A 194 -1.33 14.35 -5.00
C PRO A 194 -0.41 13.38 -4.26
N MET A 195 0.84 13.76 -4.10
CA MET A 195 1.89 13.03 -3.42
C MET A 195 2.54 13.94 -2.39
N ARG A 196 2.84 13.42 -1.20
CA ARG A 196 3.72 14.11 -0.27
C ARG A 196 5.16 13.80 -0.64
N VAL A 197 5.95 14.84 -0.85
CA VAL A 197 7.36 14.74 -1.25
C VAL A 197 8.21 15.33 -0.14
N PHE A 198 9.04 14.49 0.47
CA PHE A 198 10.11 14.90 1.38
C PHE A 198 11.40 15.03 0.56
N TYR A 199 12.04 16.19 0.62
CA TYR A 199 13.21 16.49 -0.20
C TYR A 199 14.22 17.39 0.51
N ALA A 200 15.46 17.34 0.04
CA ALA A 200 16.53 18.23 0.48
C ALA A 200 16.70 19.39 -0.51
N GLU A 201 16.87 20.61 0.00
CA GLU A 201 17.12 21.80 -0.84
C GLU A 201 18.57 21.86 -1.39
N ASN A 202 19.53 21.25 -0.68
CA ASN A 202 20.93 21.17 -1.09
C ASN A 202 21.59 19.86 -0.55
N ILE A 203 22.73 19.46 -1.13
CA ILE A 203 23.46 18.21 -0.89
C ILE A 203 24.18 18.20 0.47
N GLU A 204 24.36 19.38 1.09
CA GLU A 204 25.08 19.50 2.35
C GLU A 204 24.28 18.90 3.53
N SER A 205 24.97 18.11 4.34
CA SER A 205 24.40 17.17 5.32
C SER A 205 23.67 17.80 6.51
N ASN A 206 23.49 19.13 6.52
CA ASN A 206 22.76 19.90 7.54
C ASN A 206 21.54 20.66 6.94
N CYS A 207 21.11 20.33 5.74
CA CYS A 207 19.97 20.99 5.11
C CYS A 207 18.65 20.69 5.81
N LEU A 208 17.77 21.71 5.83
CA LEU A 208 16.39 21.57 6.25
C LEU A 208 15.70 20.59 5.31
N GLU A 209 15.19 19.49 5.85
CA GLU A 209 14.27 18.62 5.12
C GLU A 209 12.98 19.40 4.92
N MET A 210 12.62 19.56 3.65
CA MET A 210 11.39 20.23 3.25
C MET A 210 10.39 19.17 2.86
N ASP A 211 9.13 19.40 3.20
CA ASP A 211 8.02 18.59 2.75
C ASP A 211 6.95 19.46 2.08
N GLY A 212 6.12 18.81 1.29
CA GLY A 212 4.96 19.44 0.68
C GLY A 212 4.15 18.48 -0.16
N VAL A 213 2.91 18.87 -0.45
CA VAL A 213 1.99 18.07 -1.27
C VAL A 213 2.00 18.59 -2.70
N PHE A 214 2.40 17.73 -3.63
CA PHE A 214 2.57 18.09 -5.03
C PHE A 214 1.87 17.11 -5.95
N ILE A 215 1.64 17.51 -7.19
CA ILE A 215 1.26 16.62 -8.29
C ILE A 215 2.43 16.62 -9.28
N LEU A 216 2.73 15.46 -9.86
CA LEU A 216 3.78 15.38 -10.88
C LEU A 216 3.33 16.15 -12.13
N ASP A 217 4.19 17.03 -12.65
CA ASP A 217 3.94 17.73 -13.91
C ASP A 217 4.62 17.00 -15.07
N SER A 218 5.91 16.70 -14.94
CA SER A 218 6.69 15.92 -15.92
C SER A 218 7.98 15.37 -15.32
N ILE A 219 8.59 14.42 -16.02
CA ILE A 219 9.91 13.86 -15.69
C ILE A 219 10.84 14.11 -16.88
N GLU A 220 11.94 14.81 -16.63
CA GLU A 220 13.01 15.04 -17.60
C GLU A 220 14.08 13.95 -17.42
N ASN A 221 13.91 12.80 -18.09
CA ASN A 221 14.82 11.66 -17.95
C ASN A 221 16.28 11.98 -18.32
N ASP A 222 16.50 12.84 -19.31
CA ASP A 222 17.86 13.20 -19.75
C ASP A 222 18.65 13.98 -18.70
N SER A 223 17.95 14.73 -17.84
CA SER A 223 18.55 15.57 -16.79
C SER A 223 18.32 15.01 -15.38
N GLU A 224 17.66 13.86 -15.26
CA GLU A 224 17.29 13.23 -13.99
C GLU A 224 16.53 14.18 -13.05
N ILE A 225 15.58 14.95 -13.60
CA ILE A 225 14.79 15.94 -12.85
C ILE A 225 13.30 15.61 -12.91
N CYS A 226 12.64 15.63 -11.75
CA CYS A 226 11.20 15.66 -11.61
C CYS A 226 10.71 17.11 -11.54
N ILE A 227 9.67 17.44 -12.31
CA ILE A 227 8.97 18.73 -12.21
C ILE A 227 7.65 18.51 -11.48
N TRP A 228 7.45 19.26 -10.41
CA TRP A 228 6.29 19.17 -9.55
C TRP A 228 5.48 20.48 -9.58
N LYS A 229 4.14 20.36 -9.55
CA LYS A 229 3.20 21.47 -9.36
C LYS A 229 2.54 21.36 -7.99
N LEU A 230 2.20 22.49 -7.38
CA LEU A 230 1.53 22.49 -6.08
C LEU A 230 0.14 21.83 -6.19
N ALA A 231 -0.16 20.87 -5.31
CA ALA A 231 -1.47 20.22 -5.29
C ALA A 231 -2.53 21.16 -4.70
N ASP A 232 -3.72 21.22 -5.29
CA ASP A 232 -4.83 22.04 -4.78
C ASP A 232 -5.60 21.30 -3.66
N VAL A 233 -4.89 20.99 -2.56
CA VAL A 233 -5.41 20.29 -1.37
C VAL A 233 -5.58 21.25 -0.19
N LYS A 234 -6.34 20.86 0.85
CA LYS A 234 -6.61 21.73 2.01
C LYS A 234 -5.33 22.24 2.68
N GLU A 235 -4.32 21.38 2.82
CA GLU A 235 -3.03 21.69 3.45
C GLU A 235 -2.25 22.81 2.74
N ASN A 236 -2.31 22.83 1.40
CA ASN A 236 -1.66 23.86 0.60
C ASN A 236 -2.49 25.14 0.45
N ARG A 237 -3.75 25.14 0.90
CA ARG A 237 -4.65 26.30 0.81
C ARG A 237 -4.47 27.19 2.03
N ASP A 238 -4.65 28.49 1.83
CA ASP A 238 -4.50 29.48 2.89
C ASP A 238 -5.61 29.31 3.96
N PRO A 239 -5.25 28.98 5.22
CA PRO A 239 -6.23 28.74 6.28
C PRO A 239 -7.00 30.01 6.64
N ILE A 240 -6.38 31.19 6.47
CA ILE A 240 -6.97 32.49 6.82
C ILE A 240 -8.02 32.90 5.76
N LYS A 241 -7.88 32.40 4.52
CA LYS A 241 -8.81 32.72 3.42
C LYS A 241 -9.95 31.72 3.24
N LYS A 242 -10.31 30.96 4.29
CA LYS A 242 -11.41 29.98 4.29
C LYS A 242 -11.24 28.88 3.20
N GLY A 243 -10.02 28.41 2.95
CA GLY A 243 -9.78 27.29 2.03
C GLY A 243 -10.10 27.62 0.56
N LYS A 244 -9.95 28.89 0.15
CA LYS A 244 -10.04 29.26 -1.27
C LYS A 244 -9.05 28.43 -2.10
N PRO A 245 -9.43 27.96 -3.30
CA PRO A 245 -8.53 27.27 -4.21
C PRO A 245 -7.27 28.08 -4.50
N LEU A 246 -6.20 27.40 -4.91
CA LEU A 246 -4.92 28.02 -5.22
C LEU A 246 -5.07 29.18 -6.22
N ASN A 247 -4.35 30.28 -5.96
CA ASN A 247 -4.33 31.41 -6.88
C ASN A 247 -3.52 31.08 -8.16
N ARG A 248 -3.63 31.90 -9.20
CA ARG A 248 -2.94 31.65 -10.48
C ARG A 248 -1.42 31.50 -10.33
N LYS A 249 -0.78 32.34 -9.50
CA LYS A 249 0.67 32.26 -9.26
C LYS A 249 1.07 30.95 -8.60
N GLN A 250 0.27 30.45 -7.65
CA GLN A 250 0.50 29.17 -6.98
C GLN A 250 0.31 28.00 -7.95
N LYS A 251 -0.72 28.06 -8.82
CA LYS A 251 -0.96 27.03 -9.84
C LYS A 251 0.14 26.97 -10.90
N ASP A 252 0.73 28.10 -11.23
CA ASP A 252 1.82 28.20 -12.21
C ASP A 252 3.21 27.93 -11.58
N TRP A 253 3.31 27.85 -10.25
CA TRP A 253 4.56 27.54 -9.58
C TRP A 253 5.02 26.11 -9.88
N ARG A 254 6.33 25.92 -10.04
CA ARG A 254 6.97 24.64 -10.35
C ARG A 254 8.21 24.44 -9.50
N LEU A 255 8.32 23.26 -8.88
CA LEU A 255 9.53 22.78 -8.26
C LEU A 255 10.26 21.87 -9.23
N ARG A 256 11.53 22.16 -9.51
CA ARG A 256 12.41 21.29 -10.27
C ARG A 256 13.32 20.58 -9.28
N LEU A 257 13.19 19.26 -9.16
CA LEU A 257 13.89 18.47 -8.14
C LEU A 257 14.67 17.32 -8.81
N PRO A 258 16.01 17.31 -8.70
CA PRO A 258 16.82 16.16 -9.12
C PRO A 258 16.42 14.87 -8.40
N PHE A 259 16.55 13.71 -9.05
CA PHE A 259 16.14 12.42 -8.48
C PHE A 259 16.78 12.15 -7.11
N ASN A 260 18.09 12.42 -6.98
CA ASN A 260 18.85 12.20 -5.76
C ASN A 260 18.47 13.10 -4.57
N PHE A 261 17.66 14.14 -4.77
CA PHE A 261 17.22 15.03 -3.67
C PHE A 261 15.91 14.58 -3.04
N HIS A 262 15.22 13.60 -3.63
CA HIS A 262 14.03 13.00 -3.03
C HIS A 262 14.48 12.10 -1.86
N ARG A 263 13.94 12.36 -0.67
CA ARG A 263 14.13 11.51 0.51
C ARG A 263 13.07 10.44 0.59
N MET A 264 11.81 10.84 0.40
CA MET A 264 10.66 9.95 0.43
C MET A 264 9.52 10.56 -0.37
N VAL A 265 8.78 9.73 -1.09
CA VAL A 265 7.56 10.13 -1.80
C VAL A 265 6.46 9.15 -1.43
N THR A 266 5.33 9.64 -0.94
CA THR A 266 4.15 8.83 -0.60
C THR A 266 2.90 9.42 -1.24
N LEU A 267 1.83 8.63 -1.38
CA LEU A 267 0.56 9.15 -1.85
C LEU A 267 -0.10 10.00 -0.76
N TYR A 268 -0.75 11.08 -1.17
CA TYR A 268 -1.48 11.95 -0.25
C TYR A 268 -2.96 11.60 -0.23
N ILE A 269 -3.51 11.46 0.98
CA ILE A 269 -4.94 11.32 1.24
C ILE A 269 -5.37 12.51 2.12
N ASP A 270 -6.49 13.15 1.79
CA ASP A 270 -7.06 14.32 2.48
C ASP A 270 -8.05 13.93 3.59
#